data_AF-A0A7K2YLU3-F1
#
_entry.id   AF-A0A7K2YLU3-F1
#
_cell.length_a   1.000
_cell.length_b   1.000
_cell.length_c   1.000
_cell.angle_alpha   90.00
_cell.angle_beta   90.00
_cell.angle_gamma   90.00
#
_symmetry.space_group_name_H-M   'P 1'
#
loop_
_entity.id
_entity.type
_entity.pdbx_description
1 polymer ?
#
loop_
_entity_poly.entity_id
_entity_poly.type
_entity_poly.pdbx_seq_one_letter_code
_entity_poly.pdbx_strand_id
1 'polypeptide(L)'
;MAEQPYLRTRIAGQVVDLPGTLGGIRASLPEDQRAEFDRAVDEAPLLEVPLVAARWGLPQEAIDEDDALVEQLRAGDFSDFAGLDEESASSAR
;
A
#
# COMPACT_ATOMS: atom_id res chain seq x y z
N MET A 1 23.34 17.10 3.01
CA MET A 1 22.03 16.80 2.41
C MET A 1 21.33 15.87 3.38
N ALA A 2 20.15 16.24 3.91
CA ALA A 2 19.39 15.33 4.77
C ALA A 2 18.89 14.17 3.91
N GLU A 3 19.04 12.94 4.40
CA GLU A 3 18.46 11.76 3.76
C GLU A 3 16.94 11.94 3.76
N GLN A 4 16.32 11.93 2.57
CA GLN A 4 14.88 12.06 2.49
C GLN A 4 14.27 10.77 3.07
N PRO A 5 13.31 10.85 4.01
CA PRO A 5 12.68 9.66 4.53
C PRO A 5 11.98 8.93 3.38
N TYR A 6 11.98 7.59 3.44
CA TYR A 6 11.32 6.73 2.46
C TYR A 6 10.40 5.74 3.16
N LEU A 7 9.35 5.33 2.46
CA LEU A 7 8.41 4.30 2.90
C LEU A 7 8.65 3.07 2.04
N ARG A 8 9.07 1.98 2.67
CA ARG A 8 9.40 0.74 1.97
C ARG A 8 8.17 -0.15 1.86
N THR A 9 7.84 -0.58 0.65
CA THR A 9 6.75 -1.51 0.37
C THR A 9 7.19 -2.61 -0.60
N ARG A 10 6.33 -3.60 -0.85
CA ARG A 10 6.54 -4.64 -1.85
C ARG A 10 5.43 -4.54 -2.91
N ILE A 11 5.83 -4.51 -4.18
CA ILE A 11 4.96 -4.43 -5.36
C ILE A 11 5.41 -5.50 -6.35
N ALA A 12 4.52 -6.38 -6.81
CA ALA A 12 4.86 -7.48 -7.73
C ALA A 12 6.08 -8.31 -7.26
N GLY A 13 6.18 -8.54 -5.94
CA GLY A 13 7.32 -9.23 -5.32
C GLY A 13 8.61 -8.41 -5.16
N GLN A 14 8.70 -7.21 -5.74
CA GLN A 14 9.86 -6.33 -5.67
C GLN A 14 9.76 -5.35 -4.49
N VAL A 15 10.87 -5.12 -3.80
CA VAL A 15 10.95 -4.09 -2.76
C VAL A 15 11.11 -2.72 -3.42
N VAL A 16 10.22 -1.79 -3.11
CA VAL A 16 10.20 -0.44 -3.67
C VAL A 16 10.22 0.58 -2.54
N ASP A 17 11.02 1.62 -2.71
CA ASP A 17 11.13 2.74 -1.79
C ASP A 17 10.32 3.92 -2.34
N LEU A 18 9.24 4.28 -1.63
CA LEU A 18 8.38 5.43 -1.93
C LEU A 18 8.86 6.67 -1.18
N PRO A 19 8.53 7.89 -1.62
CA PRO A 19 8.77 9.10 -0.84
C PRO A 19 8.09 9.01 0.54
N GLY A 20 8.84 9.26 1.62
CA GLY A 20 8.36 9.13 3.01
C GLY A 20 7.75 10.41 3.59
N THR A 21 7.33 11.35 2.74
CA THR A 21 6.63 12.57 3.16
C THR A 21 5.44 12.83 2.26
N LEU A 22 4.39 13.47 2.80
CA LEU A 22 3.22 13.89 2.02
C LEU A 22 3.61 14.77 0.82
N GLY A 23 4.54 15.70 1.03
CA GLY A 23 5.04 16.58 -0.03
C GLY A 23 5.81 15.81 -1.12
N GLY A 24 6.59 14.80 -0.74
CA GLY A 24 7.31 13.94 -1.68
C GLY A 24 6.36 13.09 -2.53
N ILE A 25 5.34 12.49 -1.90
CA ILE A 25 4.30 11.70 -2.59
C ILE A 25 3.51 12.61 -3.54
N ARG A 26 3.07 13.79 -3.08
CA ARG A 26 2.37 14.77 -3.91
C ARG A 26 3.20 15.22 -5.12
N ALA A 27 4.51 15.36 -4.95
CA ALA A 27 5.41 15.77 -6.01
C ALA A 27 5.62 14.68 -7.08
N SER A 28 5.50 13.39 -6.72
CA SER A 28 5.56 12.28 -7.69
C SER A 28 4.28 12.13 -8.51
N LEU A 29 3.17 12.73 -8.08
CA LEU A 29 1.89 12.65 -8.79
C LEU A 29 1.83 13.59 -10.02
N PRO A 30 1.12 13.17 -11.09
CA PRO A 30 0.67 14.05 -12.16
C PRO A 30 -0.13 15.23 -11.62
N GLU A 31 -0.06 16.39 -12.28
CA GLU A 31 -0.67 17.62 -11.78
C GLU A 31 -2.18 17.48 -11.53
N ASP A 32 -2.90 16.78 -12.41
CA ASP A 32 -4.34 16.56 -12.31
C ASP A 32 -4.75 15.74 -11.09
N GLN A 33 -3.84 14.92 -10.53
CA GLN A 33 -4.11 14.08 -9.37
C GLN A 33 -3.76 14.74 -8.02
N ARG A 34 -3.00 15.85 -8.04
CA ARG A 34 -2.52 16.50 -6.81
C ARG A 34 -3.65 17.06 -5.96
N ALA A 35 -4.67 17.63 -6.60
CA ALA A 35 -5.82 18.19 -5.90
C ALA A 35 -6.66 17.09 -5.22
N GLU A 36 -6.79 15.93 -5.87
CA GLU A 36 -7.51 14.79 -5.30
C GLU A 36 -6.73 14.14 -4.16
N PHE A 37 -5.41 14.04 -4.28
CA PHE A 37 -4.53 13.67 -3.17
C PHE A 37 -4.70 14.60 -1.96
N ASP A 38 -4.63 15.92 -2.19
CA ASP A 38 -4.75 16.92 -1.12
C ASP A 38 -6.09 16.75 -0.38
N ARG A 39 -7.17 16.54 -1.13
CA ARG A 39 -8.50 16.27 -0.58
C ARG A 39 -8.56 14.95 0.21
N ALA A 40 -8.03 13.87 -0.35
CA ALA A 40 -8.07 12.56 0.29
C ALA A 40 -7.31 12.54 1.61
N VAL A 41 -6.17 13.24 1.68
CA VAL A 41 -5.39 13.40 2.92
C VAL A 41 -6.12 14.25 3.95
N ASP A 42 -6.79 15.33 3.53
CA ASP A 42 -7.54 16.23 4.43
C ASP A 42 -8.77 15.55 5.04
N GLU A 43 -9.47 14.70 4.26
CA GLU A 43 -10.67 13.99 4.72
C GLU A 43 -10.34 12.71 5.52
N ALA A 44 -9.09 12.23 5.49
CA ALA A 44 -8.70 10.98 6.14
C ALA A 44 -8.70 11.09 7.69
N PRO A 45 -9.11 10.04 8.41
CA PRO A 45 -8.83 9.93 9.84
C PRO A 45 -7.33 10.08 10.08
N LEU A 46 -6.93 10.85 11.11
CA LEU A 46 -5.52 11.21 11.33
C LEU A 46 -4.59 9.99 11.41
N LEU A 47 -5.06 8.87 11.99
CA LEU A 47 -4.30 7.62 12.10
C LEU A 47 -4.15 6.87 10.77
N GLU A 48 -5.00 7.16 9.79
CA GLU A 48 -5.00 6.54 8.46
C GLU A 48 -4.25 7.37 7.41
N VAL A 49 -3.94 8.63 7.70
CA VAL A 49 -3.19 9.52 6.79
C VAL A 49 -1.95 8.85 6.19
N PRO A 50 -1.09 8.12 6.94
CA PRO A 50 0.07 7.45 6.34
C PRO A 50 -0.32 6.40 5.29
N LEU A 51 -1.37 5.62 5.55
CA LEU A 51 -1.86 4.59 4.64
C LEU A 51 -2.50 5.20 3.40
N VAL A 52 -3.38 6.18 3.60
CA VAL A 52 -4.04 6.93 2.51
C VAL A 52 -2.99 7.55 1.61
N ALA A 53 -2.00 8.25 2.16
CA ALA A 53 -0.94 8.87 1.38
C ALA A 53 -0.09 7.84 0.63
N ALA A 54 0.31 6.73 1.28
CA ALA A 54 1.12 5.70 0.66
C ALA A 54 0.47 5.11 -0.60
N ARG A 55 -0.86 4.94 -0.60
CA ARG A 55 -1.62 4.43 -1.77
C ARG A 55 -1.39 5.26 -3.02
N TRP A 56 -1.28 6.58 -2.90
CA TRP A 56 -1.01 7.48 -4.03
C TRP A 56 0.42 7.39 -4.55
N GLY A 57 1.35 6.88 -3.75
CA GLY A 57 2.72 6.62 -4.19
C GLY A 57 2.88 5.32 -4.97
N LEU A 58 1.87 4.45 -5.00
CA LEU A 58 1.95 3.15 -5.65
C LEU A 58 1.88 3.29 -7.18
N PRO A 59 2.64 2.48 -7.95
CA PRO A 59 2.45 2.38 -9.38
C PRO A 59 1.11 1.70 -9.70
N GLN A 60 0.55 2.00 -10.87
CA GLN A 60 -0.74 1.45 -11.31
C GLN A 60 -0.76 -0.09 -11.27
N GLU A 61 0.37 -0.74 -11.60
CA GLU A 61 0.52 -2.19 -11.56
C GLU A 61 0.23 -2.78 -10.16
N ALA A 62 0.57 -2.06 -9.09
CA ALA A 62 0.25 -2.48 -7.72
C ALA A 62 -1.24 -2.38 -7.42
N ILE A 63 -1.90 -1.34 -7.94
CA ILE A 63 -3.34 -1.12 -7.77
C ILE A 63 -4.12 -2.20 -8.52
N ASP A 64 -3.69 -2.53 -9.75
CA ASP A 64 -4.31 -3.55 -10.57
C ASP A 64 -4.16 -4.96 -9.95
N GLU A 65 -3.00 -5.23 -9.32
CA GLU A 65 -2.74 -6.48 -8.57
C GLU A 65 -3.71 -6.62 -7.38
N ASP A 66 -3.86 -5.56 -6.58
CA ASP A 66 -4.79 -5.55 -5.45
C ASP A 66 -6.26 -5.73 -5.91
N ASP A 67 -6.69 -5.04 -6.97
CA ASP A 67 -8.04 -5.15 -7.50
C ASP A 67 -8.34 -6.56 -8.03
N ALA A 68 -7.37 -7.19 -8.73
CA ALA A 68 -7.51 -8.56 -9.20
C ALA A 68 -7.68 -9.56 -8.04
N LEU A 69 -6.90 -9.39 -6.97
CA LEU A 69 -7.00 -10.20 -5.75
C LEU A 69 -8.38 -10.01 -5.09
N VAL A 70 -8.85 -8.77 -4.98
CA VAL A 70 -10.17 -8.46 -4.42
C VAL A 70 -11.30 -9.09 -5.23
N GLU A 71 -11.22 -9.06 -6.57
CA GLU A 71 -12.21 -9.72 -7.43
C GLU A 71 -12.19 -11.24 -7.29
N GLN A 72 -11.02 -11.86 -7.19
CA GLN A 72 -10.88 -13.29 -6.92
C GLN A 72 -11.55 -13.67 -5.58
N LEU A 73 -11.29 -12.90 -4.53
CA LEU A 73 -11.90 -13.10 -3.20
C LEU A 73 -13.42 -12.94 -3.25
N ARG A 74 -13.94 -11.96 -3.99
CA ARG A 74 -15.39 -11.76 -4.20
C ARG A 74 -16.03 -12.92 -4.96
N ALA A 75 -15.30 -13.53 -5.88
CA ALA A 75 -15.73 -14.73 -6.61
C ALA A 75 -15.71 -16.00 -5.72
N GLY A 76 -15.20 -15.91 -4.49
CA GLY A 76 -15.10 -17.03 -3.56
C GLY A 76 -13.94 -17.97 -3.85
N ASP A 77 -12.96 -17.54 -4.65
CA ASP A 77 -11.75 -18.29 -4.92
C ASP A 77 -10.64 -17.92 -3.94
N PHE A 78 -10.39 -18.81 -2.99
CA PHE A 78 -9.36 -18.65 -1.95
C PHE A 78 -8.11 -19.48 -2.22
N SER A 79 -7.92 -19.99 -3.45
CA SER A 79 -6.86 -20.96 -3.78
C SER A 79 -5.44 -20.47 -3.51
N ASP A 80 -5.19 -19.16 -3.60
CA ASP A 80 -3.90 -18.52 -3.30
C ASP A 80 -3.80 -17.99 -1.86
N PHE A 81 -4.87 -18.12 -1.06
CA PHE A 81 -4.87 -17.70 0.32
C PHE A 81 -4.36 -18.85 1.20
N ALA A 82 -3.09 -18.80 1.58
CA ALA A 82 -2.62 -19.61 2.69
C ALA A 82 -3.27 -19.07 3.97
N GLY A 83 -4.24 -19.81 4.51
CA GLY A 83 -4.70 -19.56 5.87
C GLY A 83 -3.49 -19.53 6.81
N LEU A 84 -3.52 -18.65 7.81
CA LEU A 84 -2.62 -18.81 8.95
C LEU A 84 -3.03 -20.11 9.63
N ASP A 85 -2.49 -21.24 9.17
CA ASP A 85 -2.57 -22.48 9.93
C ASP A 85 -1.98 -22.16 11.29
N GLU A 86 -2.81 -22.23 12.32
CA GLU A 86 -2.40 -22.29 13.71
C GLU A 86 -1.66 -23.62 13.87
N GLU A 87 -0.44 -23.72 13.32
CA GLU A 87 0.50 -24.76 13.71
C GLU A 87 0.97 -24.39 15.12
N SER A 88 0.08 -24.77 16.04
CA SER A 88 0.29 -25.07 17.44
C SER A 88 1.75 -24.93 17.84
N ALA A 89 1.99 -24.00 18.76
CA ALA A 89 3.12 -24.06 19.66
C ALA A 89 3.15 -25.43 20.37
N SER A 90 3.67 -26.45 19.69
CA SER A 90 3.81 -27.82 20.18
C SER A 90 4.95 -28.52 19.45
N SER A 91 6.16 -28.03 19.75
CA SER A 91 7.33 -28.88 19.89
C SER A 91 8.28 -28.11 20.84
N ALA A 92 7.97 -28.02 22.14
CA ALA A 92 8.22 -29.03 23.16
C ALA A 92 9.68 -29.54 23.19
N ARG A 93 10.41 -29.03 24.19
CA ARG A 93 11.55 -29.60 24.94
C ARG A 93 12.88 -29.86 24.25
#